data_AF-A0A924XJQ2-F1
#
_entry.id   AF-A0A924XJQ2-F1
#
_cell.length_a   1.000
_cell.length_b   1.000
_cell.length_c   1.000
_cell.angle_alpha   90.00
_cell.angle_beta   90.00
_cell.angle_gamma   90.00
#
_symmetry.space_group_name_H-M   'P 1'
#
loop_
_entity.id
_entity.type
_entity.pdbx_description
1 polymer ?
#
loop_
_entity_poly.entity_id
_entity_poly.type
_entity_poly.pdbx_seq_one_letter_code
_entity_poly.pdbx_strand_id
1 'polypeptide(L)' 'ARPVPTPTVSQAVVRSFRRLGTRTCCWPIGDPGTPSFRFCDDGAMANKPYCAQHAALAYVKVRDRREDAA' A
#
# COMPACT_ATOMS: atom_id res chain seq x y z
N ALA A 1 -1.85 -42.29 -11.24
CA ALA A 1 -1.62 -40.84 -11.38
C ALA A 1 -2.02 -40.16 -10.07
N ARG A 2 -1.14 -39.38 -9.44
CA ARG A 2 -1.46 -38.66 -8.19
C ARG A 2 -2.11 -37.31 -8.56
N PRO A 3 -3.25 -36.92 -7.97
CA PRO A 3 -3.84 -35.63 -8.25
C PRO A 3 -2.95 -34.52 -7.68
N VAL A 4 -2.63 -33.54 -8.52
CA VAL A 4 -1.90 -32.33 -8.15
C VAL A 4 -2.81 -31.46 -7.28
N PRO A 5 -2.39 -31.00 -6.08
CA PRO A 5 -3.13 -29.97 -5.37
C PRO A 5 -2.94 -28.65 -6.11
N THR A 6 -4.04 -28.14 -6.66
CA THR A 6 -4.13 -26.77 -7.19
C THR A 6 -3.83 -25.77 -6.07
N PRO A 7 -3.19 -24.61 -6.36
CA PRO A 7 -3.10 -23.53 -5.39
C PRO A 7 -4.53 -23.01 -5.16
N THR A 8 -5.16 -23.46 -4.09
CA THR A 8 -6.33 -22.80 -3.52
C THR A 8 -5.93 -21.35 -3.29
N VAL A 9 -6.48 -20.44 -4.08
CA VAL A 9 -6.34 -19.00 -3.85
C VAL A 9 -6.92 -18.76 -2.48
N SER A 10 -6.03 -18.70 -1.48
CA SER A 10 -6.36 -18.38 -0.10
C SER A 10 -7.03 -17.02 -0.13
N GLN A 11 -8.35 -17.06 -0.07
CA GLN A 11 -9.24 -15.93 -0.07
C GLN A 11 -8.61 -14.86 0.81
N ALA A 12 -8.20 -13.75 0.18
CA ALA A 12 -7.60 -12.64 0.88
C ALA A 12 -8.63 -12.19 1.91
N VAL A 13 -8.44 -12.63 3.14
CA VAL A 13 -9.20 -12.15 4.28
C VAL A 13 -8.93 -10.66 4.28
N VAL A 14 -9.91 -9.89 3.81
CA VAL A 14 -9.93 -8.45 3.96
C VAL A 14 -10.09 -8.26 5.45
N ARG A 15 -8.96 -8.27 6.16
CA ARG A 15 -8.88 -7.93 7.57
C ARG A 15 -9.54 -6.57 7.68
N SER A 16 -10.76 -6.56 8.20
CA SER A 16 -11.45 -5.33 8.56
C SER A 16 -10.47 -4.57 9.44
N PHE A 17 -10.11 -3.35 9.01
CA PHE A 17 -9.11 -2.50 9.66
C PHE A 17 -9.53 -2.29 11.12
N ARG A 18 -9.03 -3.15 12.02
CA ARG A 18 -9.23 -3.02 13.45
C ARG A 18 -8.56 -1.70 13.79
N ARG A 19 -9.37 -0.70 14.14
CA ARG A 19 -8.96 0.65 14.54
C ARG A 19 -8.15 0.55 15.83
N LEU A 20 -6.92 0.07 15.72
CA LEU A 20 -5.98 -0.03 16.81
C LEU A 20 -5.20 1.28 16.84
N GLY A 21 -5.75 2.26 17.57
CA GLY A 21 -5.03 3.34 18.25
C GLY A 21 -4.13 4.34 17.50
N THR A 22 -3.46 3.97 16.42
CA THR A 22 -2.38 4.76 15.83
C THR A 22 -2.42 4.52 14.33
N ARG A 23 -2.99 5.47 13.59
CA ARG A 23 -3.16 5.36 12.13
C ARG A 23 -1.76 5.13 11.55
N THR A 24 -1.46 3.97 11.01
CA THR A 24 -0.18 3.69 10.33
C THR A 24 -0.28 4.09 8.86
N CYS A 25 0.87 4.37 8.24
CA CYS A 25 0.94 4.86 6.87
C CYS A 25 0.61 3.76 5.86
N CYS A 26 -0.48 3.93 5.10
CA CYS A 26 -0.92 2.94 4.12
C CYS A 26 -0.11 2.94 2.80
N TRP A 27 1.14 3.40 2.80
CA TRP A 27 1.96 3.45 1.59
C TRP A 27 2.51 2.07 1.25
N PRO A 28 2.25 1.53 0.05
CA PRO A 28 2.76 0.23 -0.36
C PRO A 28 4.27 0.32 -0.65
N ILE A 29 5.03 -0.60 -0.08
CA ILE A 29 6.47 -0.74 -0.30
C ILE A 29 6.69 -2.12 -0.93
N GLY A 30 7.27 -2.13 -2.13
CA GLY A 30 7.53 -3.32 -2.92
C GLY A 30 6.37 -3.73 -3.83
N ASP A 31 6.54 -4.86 -4.51
CA ASP A 31 5.66 -5.32 -5.58
C ASP A 31 4.58 -6.30 -5.06
N PRO A 32 3.32 -6.17 -5.52
CA PRO A 32 2.24 -7.08 -5.16
C PRO A 32 2.49 -8.46 -5.78
N GLY A 33 3.13 -9.33 -5.01
CA GLY A 33 3.61 -10.65 -5.47
C GLY A 33 4.91 -11.08 -4.81
N THR A 34 5.61 -10.14 -4.17
CA THR A 34 6.81 -10.44 -3.38
C THR A 34 6.47 -10.65 -1.90
N PRO A 35 7.19 -11.54 -1.19
CA PRO A 35 7.03 -11.71 0.26
C PRO A 35 7.50 -10.47 1.05
N SER A 36 8.20 -9.54 0.39
CA SER A 36 8.61 -8.25 0.93
C SER A 36 7.54 -7.16 0.80
N PHE A 37 6.38 -7.44 0.21
CA PHE A 37 5.29 -6.47 0.13
C PHE A 37 4.80 -6.12 1.53
N ARG A 38 4.94 -4.84 1.87
CA ARG A 38 4.58 -4.31 3.20
C ARG A 38 4.06 -2.89 3.09
N PHE A 39 3.32 -2.48 4.11
CA PHE A 39 2.95 -1.08 4.28
C PHE A 39 3.97 -0.37 5.15
N CYS A 40 4.11 0.93 4.95
CA CYS A 40 4.93 1.78 5.78
C CYS A 40 4.48 1.71 7.25
N ASP A 41 5.45 1.60 8.17
CA ASP A 41 5.20 1.45 9.60
C ASP A 41 5.10 2.81 10.33
N ASP A 42 5.37 3.92 9.63
CA ASP A 42 5.28 5.26 10.19
C ASP A 42 3.84 5.63 10.58
N GLY A 43 3.73 6.57 11.52
CA GLY A 43 2.46 7.20 11.86
C GLY A 43 1.89 7.98 10.68
N ALA A 44 0.69 7.60 10.25
CA ALA A 44 -0.13 8.41 9.37
C ALA A 44 -0.55 9.71 10.06
N MET A 45 -0.54 10.78 9.28
CA MET A 45 -0.91 12.11 9.76
C MET A 45 -2.38 12.21 10.13
N ALA A 46 -2.69 13.13 11.04
CA ALA A 46 -4.06 13.53 11.31
C ALA A 46 -4.75 13.94 10.00
N ASN A 47 -5.92 13.36 9.76
CA ASN A 47 -6.75 13.57 8.57
C ASN A 47 -6.22 13.02 7.23
N LYS A 48 -5.08 12.32 7.21
CA LYS A 48 -4.53 11.66 6.00
C LYS A 48 -4.26 10.16 6.23
N PRO A 49 -4.24 9.33 5.17
CA PRO A 49 -3.91 7.90 5.28
C PRO A 49 -2.39 7.62 5.25
N TYR A 50 -1.56 8.64 5.04
CA TYR A 50 -0.11 8.52 4.87
C TYR A 50 0.66 9.38 5.89
N CYS A 51 1.92 9.03 6.16
CA CYS A 51 2.85 9.87 6.93
C CYS A 51 3.27 11.12 6.14
N ALA A 52 4.01 12.05 6.75
CA ALA A 52 4.46 13.29 6.11
C ALA A 52 5.13 13.05 4.75
N GLN A 53 6.06 12.09 4.72
CA GLN A 53 6.87 11.74 3.56
C GLN A 53 6.01 11.17 2.43
N HIS A 54 5.23 10.12 2.72
CA HIS A 54 4.39 9.47 1.72
C HIS A 54 3.19 10.32 1.30
N ALA A 55 2.72 11.23 2.17
CA ALA A 55 1.74 12.23 1.78
C ALA A 55 2.31 13.22 0.75
N ALA A 56 3.57 13.63 0.86
CA ALA A 56 4.19 14.49 -0.15
C ALA A 56 4.27 13.79 -1.52
N LEU A 57 4.54 12.49 -1.54
CA LEU A 57 4.58 11.67 -2.76
C LEU A 57 3.18 11.41 -3.35
N ALA A 58 2.19 11.11 -2.50
CA ALA A 58 0.81 10.84 -2.95
C ALA A 58 0.08 12.09 -3.46
N TYR A 59 0.32 13.23 -2.80
CA TYR A 59 -0.39 14.48 -3.06
C TYR A 59 0.47 15.50 -3.81
N VAL A 60 1.44 15.04 -4.63
CA VAL A 60 2.10 15.92 -5.59
C VAL A 60 1.00 16.58 -6.43
N LYS A 61 0.83 17.89 -6.24
CA LYS A 61 -0.01 18.70 -7.12
C LYS A 61 0.54 18.47 -8.52
N VAL A 62 -0.34 18.23 -9.48
CA VAL A 62 -0.01 18.22 -10.91
C VAL A 62 0.64 19.57 -11.21
N ARG A 63 1.97 19.68 -11.05
CA ARG A 63 2.74 20.70 -11.72
C ARG A 63 2.83 20.15 -13.13
N ASP A 64 1.92 20.67 -13.94
CA ASP A 64 1.93 20.68 -15.40
C ASP A 64 2.64 19.47 -16.03
N ARG A 65 1.85 18.45 -16.39
CA ARG A 65 2.28 17.29 -17.18
C ARG A 65 2.58 17.71 -18.64
N ARG A 66 3.36 18.76 -18.86
CA ARG A 66 3.64 19.30 -20.20
C ARG A 66 5.11 19.33 -20.61
N GLU A 67 6.06 18.98 -19.74
CA GLU A 67 7.49 19.18 -20.06
C GLU A 67 8.39 17.92 -20.03
N ASP A 68 7.89 16.72 -19.73
CA ASP A 68 8.70 15.48 -19.82
C ASP A 68 8.36 14.59 -21.04
N ALA A 69 7.68 15.16 -22.04
CA ALA A 69 7.36 14.50 -23.32
C ALA A 69 7.88 15.29 -24.53
N ALA A 70 9.05 15.93 -24.39
CA ALA A 70 9.80 16.55 -25.48
C ALA A 70 11.01 15.67 -25.85
#